data_AF-A0A2C6BVA0-F1
#
_entry.id   AF-A0A2C6BVA0-F1
#
_cell.length_a   1.000
_cell.length_b   1.000
_cell.length_c   1.000
_cell.angle_alpha   90.00
_cell.angle_beta   90.00
_cell.angle_gamma   90.00
#
_symmetry.space_group_name_H-M   'P 1'
#
loop_
_entity.id
_entity.type
_entity.pdbx_description
1 polymer ?
#
loop_
_entity_poly.entity_id
_entity_poly.type
_entity_poly.pdbx_seq_one_letter_code
_entity_poly.pdbx_strand_id
1 'polypeptide(L)'
;MIKNEWVREDGKKVIPEFQKVINNFKLIYDEIKNNIKLIDLSEKDGNYIIETKDFKNILKEMNIDGLELELISEASLRYTVDKKTFLPIDSDIIIKFDLNHGSKEGIAINVKYSNINNVKEIILPKEVLEARINNGDKI
;
A
#
# COMPACT_ATOMS: atom_id res chain seq x y z
N MET A 1 12.46 28.86 3.10
CA MET A 1 13.48 28.34 2.15
C MET A 1 13.48 26.82 2.35
N ILE A 2 13.04 26.04 1.36
CA ILE A 2 13.09 24.57 1.46
C ILE A 2 14.56 24.19 1.29
N LYS A 3 15.16 23.57 2.31
CA LYS A 3 16.53 23.05 2.26
C LYS A 3 16.49 21.66 1.64
N ASN A 4 17.16 21.48 0.50
CA ASN A 4 17.40 20.17 -0.11
C ASN A 4 18.51 19.46 0.66
N GLU A 5 18.21 19.01 1.88
CA GLU A 5 19.14 18.31 2.76
C GLU A 5 18.74 16.84 2.90
N TRP A 6 19.71 15.95 2.81
CA TRP A 6 19.54 14.56 3.16
C TRP A 6 19.64 14.36 4.67
N VAL A 7 18.84 13.45 5.19
CA VAL A 7 18.89 13.02 6.59
C VAL A 7 18.98 11.50 6.61
N ARG A 8 19.88 10.97 7.43
CA ARG A 8 20.03 9.54 7.64
C ARG A 8 19.20 9.11 8.84
N GLU A 9 18.19 8.29 8.58
CA GLU A 9 17.41 7.64 9.64
C GLU A 9 18.15 6.45 10.26
N ASP A 10 17.86 6.15 11.52
CA ASP A 10 18.32 4.93 12.17
C ASP A 10 17.56 3.73 11.60
N GLY A 11 18.23 2.97 10.74
CA GLY A 11 17.67 1.77 10.12
C GLY A 11 17.14 0.75 11.12
N LYS A 12 17.68 0.67 12.35
CA LYS A 12 17.16 -0.24 13.37
C LYS A 12 15.76 0.14 13.86
N LYS A 13 15.40 1.42 13.76
CA LYS A 13 14.05 1.92 14.10
C LYS A 13 13.10 1.82 12.92
N VAL A 14 13.57 2.18 11.74
CA VAL A 14 12.72 2.37 10.56
C VAL A 14 12.45 1.07 9.80
N ILE A 15 13.44 0.17 9.69
CA ILE A 15 13.29 -1.09 8.94
C ILE A 15 12.17 -1.99 9.52
N PRO A 16 12.06 -2.19 10.85
CA PRO A 16 10.99 -3.01 11.41
C PRO A 16 9.58 -2.53 11.06
N GLU A 17 9.35 -1.21 11.07
CA GLU A 17 8.05 -0.62 10.70
C GLU A 17 7.72 -0.87 9.22
N PHE A 18 8.69 -0.72 8.32
CA PHE A 18 8.50 -1.07 6.91
C PHE A 18 8.23 -2.57 6.72
N GLN A 19 8.94 -3.43 7.44
CA GLN A 19 8.72 -4.88 7.39
C GLN A 19 7.31 -5.25 7.85
N LYS A 20 6.79 -4.58 8.90
CA LYS A 20 5.42 -4.76 9.36
C LYS A 20 4.40 -4.45 8.27
N VAL A 21 4.57 -3.33 7.56
CA VAL A 21 3.71 -2.95 6.43
C VAL A 21 3.78 -4.00 5.30
N ILE A 22 4.97 -4.44 4.92
CA ILE A 22 5.15 -5.48 3.90
C ILE A 22 4.49 -6.80 4.30
N ASN A 23 4.61 -7.20 5.57
CA ASN A 23 3.95 -8.40 6.08
C ASN A 23 2.42 -8.28 6.02
N ASN A 24 1.85 -7.10 6.31
CA ASN A 24 0.41 -6.88 6.17
C ASN A 24 -0.04 -7.04 4.71
N PHE A 25 0.70 -6.50 3.73
CA PHE A 25 0.39 -6.72 2.31
C PHE A 25 0.51 -8.19 1.89
N LYS A 26 1.46 -8.93 2.45
CA LYS A 26 1.57 -10.37 2.22
C LYS A 26 0.34 -11.12 2.74
N LEU A 27 -0.15 -10.78 3.94
CA LEU A 27 -1.39 -11.35 4.48
C LEU A 27 -2.59 -11.05 3.58
N ILE A 28 -2.70 -9.79 3.09
CA ILE A 28 -3.74 -9.41 2.13
C ILE A 28 -3.70 -10.30 0.88
N TYR A 29 -2.52 -10.48 0.31
CA TYR A 29 -2.33 -11.32 -0.85
C TYR A 29 -2.70 -12.78 -0.58
N ASP A 30 -2.22 -13.36 0.52
CA ASP A 30 -2.45 -14.76 0.85
C ASP A 30 -3.95 -15.03 1.09
N GLU A 31 -4.68 -14.12 1.74
CA GLU A 31 -6.12 -14.25 1.96
C GLU A 31 -6.93 -14.20 0.66
N ILE A 32 -6.62 -13.23 -0.22
CA ILE A 32 -7.26 -13.13 -1.54
C ILE A 32 -6.96 -14.37 -2.39
N LYS A 33 -5.71 -14.84 -2.36
CA LYS A 33 -5.27 -16.04 -3.10
C LYS A 33 -6.02 -17.29 -2.63
N ASN A 34 -6.16 -17.46 -1.32
CA ASN A 34 -6.85 -18.62 -0.73
C ASN A 34 -8.37 -18.55 -0.93
N ASN A 35 -8.91 -17.35 -1.16
CA ASN A 35 -10.33 -17.11 -1.34
C ASN A 35 -10.64 -16.45 -2.68
N ILE A 36 -10.18 -17.03 -3.78
CA ILE A 36 -10.40 -16.47 -5.13
C ILE A 36 -11.89 -16.28 -5.52
N LYS A 37 -12.81 -16.94 -4.82
CA LYS A 37 -14.25 -16.70 -4.93
C LYS A 37 -14.67 -15.27 -4.50
N LEU A 38 -13.84 -14.61 -3.69
CA LEU A 38 -13.98 -13.23 -3.23
C LEU A 38 -13.41 -12.22 -4.21
N ILE A 39 -13.05 -12.62 -5.43
CA ILE A 39 -12.71 -11.66 -6.48
C ILE A 39 -13.70 -11.76 -7.65
N ASP A 40 -13.95 -10.62 -8.28
CA ASP A 40 -14.48 -10.52 -9.62
C ASP A 40 -13.34 -10.28 -10.60
N LEU A 41 -13.43 -10.95 -11.74
CA LEU A 41 -12.53 -10.78 -12.86
C LEU A 41 -13.34 -10.32 -14.07
N SER A 42 -12.95 -9.19 -14.63
CA SER A 42 -13.50 -8.69 -15.90
C SER A 42 -12.38 -8.26 -16.83
N GLU A 43 -12.72 -7.96 -18.08
CA GLU A 43 -11.79 -7.41 -19.06
C GLU A 43 -12.23 -6.00 -19.48
N LYS A 44 -11.27 -5.08 -19.53
CA LYS A 44 -11.50 -3.71 -19.97
C LYS A 44 -10.25 -3.16 -20.64
N ASP A 45 -10.42 -2.50 -21.78
CA ASP A 45 -9.35 -1.84 -22.53
C ASP A 45 -8.15 -2.76 -22.83
N GLY A 46 -8.42 -4.06 -23.05
CA GLY A 46 -7.39 -5.07 -23.33
C GLY A 46 -6.64 -5.60 -22.11
N ASN A 47 -7.03 -5.21 -20.89
CA ASN A 47 -6.44 -5.63 -19.62
C ASN A 47 -7.44 -6.42 -18.76
N TYR A 48 -6.92 -7.13 -17.78
CA TYR A 48 -7.74 -7.74 -16.72
C TYR A 48 -8.00 -6.71 -15.62
N ILE A 49 -9.25 -6.68 -15.16
CA ILE A 49 -9.67 -5.91 -13.99
C ILE A 49 -10.03 -6.91 -12.90
N ILE A 50 -9.31 -6.85 -11.79
CA ILE A 50 -9.54 -7.70 -10.62
C ILE A 50 -10.11 -6.82 -9.51
N GLU A 51 -11.29 -7.14 -9.02
CA GLU A 51 -11.96 -6.42 -7.94
C GLU A 51 -12.27 -7.36 -6.79
N THR A 52 -11.97 -6.98 -5.55
CA THR A 52 -12.34 -7.77 -4.38
C THR A 52 -13.81 -7.58 -4.03
N LYS A 53 -14.55 -8.67 -3.92
CA LYS A 53 -15.84 -8.73 -3.21
C LYS A 53 -15.58 -8.65 -1.72
N ASP A 54 -16.32 -7.76 -1.06
CA ASP A 54 -16.34 -7.69 0.41
C ASP A 54 -14.95 -7.48 1.04
N PHE A 55 -14.17 -6.57 0.47
CA PHE A 55 -12.80 -6.26 0.93
C PHE A 55 -12.74 -5.86 2.41
N LYS A 56 -13.82 -5.26 2.92
CA LYS A 56 -13.95 -4.93 4.35
C LYS A 56 -13.80 -6.16 5.23
N ASN A 57 -14.44 -7.28 4.88
CA ASN A 57 -14.34 -8.50 5.68
C ASN A 57 -12.95 -9.14 5.58
N ILE A 58 -12.33 -9.10 4.40
CA ILE A 58 -10.93 -9.47 4.21
C ILE A 58 -10.02 -8.64 5.15
N LEU A 59 -10.22 -7.33 5.22
CA LEU A 59 -9.47 -6.46 6.14
C LEU A 59 -9.75 -6.77 7.61
N LYS A 60 -10.98 -7.15 7.99
CA LYS A 60 -11.33 -7.51 9.38
C LYS A 60 -10.70 -8.81 9.86
N GLU A 61 -10.55 -9.79 8.96
CA GLU A 61 -9.85 -11.05 9.27
C GLU A 61 -8.35 -10.81 9.51
N MET A 62 -7.83 -9.71 8.97
CA MET A 62 -6.46 -9.28 9.17
C MET A 62 -6.40 -8.39 10.41
N ASN A 63 -5.77 -8.84 11.47
CA ASN A 63 -5.49 -8.01 12.64
C ASN A 63 -4.41 -6.96 12.33
N ILE A 64 -4.72 -6.00 11.43
CA ILE A 64 -3.81 -4.96 10.95
C ILE A 64 -3.68 -3.89 12.03
N ASP A 65 -2.55 -3.93 12.75
CA ASP A 65 -2.21 -2.90 13.73
C ASP A 65 -2.27 -1.48 13.14
N GLY A 66 -2.91 -0.56 13.86
CA GLY A 66 -3.01 0.85 13.49
C GLY A 66 -4.20 1.21 12.59
N LEU A 67 -5.04 0.23 12.24
CA LEU A 67 -6.31 0.47 11.54
C LEU A 67 -7.48 0.11 12.46
N GLU A 68 -8.38 1.05 12.72
CA GLU A 68 -9.60 0.80 13.49
C GLU A 68 -10.63 0.08 12.61
N LEU A 69 -10.42 -1.21 12.38
CA LEU A 69 -11.19 -2.06 11.44
C LEU A 69 -12.70 -2.05 11.70
N GLU A 70 -13.12 -1.83 12.95
CA GLU A 70 -14.54 -1.74 13.31
C GLU A 70 -15.23 -0.49 12.75
N LEU A 71 -14.48 0.59 12.54
CA LEU A 71 -15.02 1.82 11.97
C LEU A 71 -15.14 1.76 10.44
N ILE A 72 -14.53 0.78 9.78
CA ILE A 72 -14.61 0.65 8.31
C ILE A 72 -16.06 0.34 7.92
N SER A 73 -16.70 1.26 7.22
CA SER A 73 -18.06 1.09 6.72
C SER A 73 -18.08 0.45 5.33
N GLU A 74 -17.12 0.79 4.49
CA GLU A 74 -16.96 0.26 3.13
C GLU A 74 -15.47 0.18 2.78
N ALA A 75 -15.07 -0.86 2.06
CA ALA A 75 -13.73 -0.93 1.50
C ALA A 75 -13.78 -1.62 0.13
N SER A 76 -12.92 -1.16 -0.79
CA SER A 76 -12.73 -1.79 -2.10
C SER A 76 -11.26 -1.76 -2.50
N LEU A 77 -10.86 -2.81 -3.22
CA LEU A 77 -9.55 -2.96 -3.82
C LEU A 77 -9.74 -3.40 -5.28
N ARG A 78 -9.14 -2.66 -6.20
CA ARG A 78 -9.10 -2.96 -7.62
C ARG A 78 -7.65 -3.03 -8.11
N TYR A 79 -7.36 -3.97 -8.99
CA TYR A 79 -6.15 -4.01 -9.80
C TYR A 79 -6.49 -4.00 -11.28
N THR A 80 -5.70 -3.24 -12.04
CA THR A 80 -5.61 -3.39 -13.49
C THR A 80 -4.35 -4.18 -13.80
N VAL A 81 -4.47 -5.29 -14.53
CA VAL A 81 -3.37 -6.19 -14.85
C VAL A 81 -3.24 -6.30 -16.37
N ASP A 82 -2.03 -6.08 -16.87
CA ASP A 82 -1.73 -6.25 -18.29
C ASP A 82 -1.97 -7.69 -18.71
N LYS A 83 -2.83 -7.90 -19.70
CA LYS A 83 -3.27 -9.24 -20.12
C LYS A 83 -2.15 -10.08 -20.75
N LYS A 84 -1.10 -9.44 -21.29
CA LYS A 84 -0.02 -10.13 -22.01
C LYS A 84 1.10 -10.56 -21.07
N THR A 85 1.43 -9.70 -20.12
CA THR A 85 2.56 -9.87 -19.20
C THR A 85 2.13 -10.35 -17.83
N PHE A 86 0.83 -10.28 -17.51
CA PHE A 86 0.26 -10.56 -16.19
C PHE A 86 0.85 -9.69 -15.06
N LEU A 87 1.40 -8.54 -15.41
CA LEU A 87 1.95 -7.58 -14.47
C LEU A 87 0.91 -6.50 -14.12
N PRO A 88 0.85 -6.03 -12.86
CA PRO A 88 -0.05 -4.94 -12.49
C PRO A 88 0.37 -3.65 -13.19
N ILE A 89 -0.63 -2.92 -13.69
CA ILE A 89 -0.49 -1.58 -14.29
C ILE A 89 -0.78 -0.53 -13.23
N ASP A 90 -1.89 -0.70 -12.51
CA ASP A 90 -2.33 0.17 -11.44
C ASP A 90 -3.19 -0.58 -10.41
N SER A 91 -3.43 0.09 -9.29
CA SER A 91 -4.38 -0.35 -8.28
C SER A 91 -5.06 0.83 -7.60
N ASP A 92 -6.29 0.59 -7.16
CA ASP A 92 -7.09 1.56 -6.40
C ASP A 92 -7.57 0.93 -5.11
N ILE A 93 -7.36 1.65 -4.01
CA ILE A 93 -7.85 1.28 -2.69
C ILE A 93 -8.74 2.40 -2.20
N ILE A 94 -9.98 2.07 -1.86
CA ILE A 94 -10.92 3.00 -1.23
C ILE A 94 -11.32 2.40 0.11
N ILE A 95 -11.19 3.18 1.17
CA ILE A 95 -11.66 2.81 2.51
C ILE A 95 -12.50 3.96 3.04
N LYS A 96 -13.71 3.68 3.48
CA LYS A 96 -14.61 4.63 4.15
C LYS A 96 -14.77 4.23 5.61
N PHE A 97 -14.81 5.23 6.47
CA PHE A 97 -14.94 5.09 7.92
C PHE A 97 -16.21 5.79 8.38
N ASP A 98 -16.98 5.12 9.25
CA ASP A 98 -18.03 5.75 10.05
C ASP A 98 -17.43 6.01 11.44
N LEU A 99 -17.09 7.27 11.70
CA LEU A 99 -16.46 7.65 12.96
C LEU A 99 -17.50 7.81 14.06
N ASN A 100 -17.06 7.64 15.31
CA ASN A 100 -17.85 8.01 16.48
C ASN A 100 -18.27 9.48 16.32
N HIS A 101 -19.55 9.79 16.60
CA HIS A 101 -20.23 11.08 16.35
C HIS A 101 -20.90 11.27 14.97
N GLY A 102 -20.93 10.24 14.12
CA GLY A 102 -21.72 10.26 12.88
C GLY A 102 -21.06 10.98 11.70
N SER A 103 -19.80 11.37 11.83
CA SER A 103 -18.97 11.83 10.71
C SER A 103 -18.51 10.66 9.85
N LYS A 104 -18.38 10.92 8.55
CA LYS A 104 -17.88 9.94 7.56
C LYS A 104 -16.61 10.47 6.93
N GLU A 105 -15.57 9.66 6.97
CA GLU A 105 -14.29 9.97 6.33
C GLU A 105 -13.94 8.88 5.31
N GLY A 106 -13.05 9.21 4.38
CA GLY A 106 -12.63 8.26 3.36
C GLY A 106 -11.22 8.54 2.88
N ILE A 107 -10.51 7.45 2.61
CA ILE A 107 -9.17 7.46 2.01
C ILE A 107 -9.29 6.78 0.65
N ALA A 108 -8.76 7.44 -0.38
CA ALA A 108 -8.60 6.88 -1.71
C ALA A 108 -7.11 6.91 -2.07
N ILE A 109 -6.55 5.74 -2.40
CA ILE A 109 -5.16 5.57 -2.79
C ILE A 109 -5.14 5.02 -4.20
N ASN A 110 -4.46 5.72 -5.11
CA ASN A 110 -4.23 5.24 -6.46
C ASN A 110 -2.73 4.99 -6.64
N VAL A 111 -2.36 3.81 -7.11
CA VAL A 111 -0.97 3.40 -7.33
C VAL A 111 -0.78 3.08 -8.79
N LYS A 112 0.31 3.56 -9.39
CA LYS A 112 0.73 3.20 -10.74
C LYS A 112 2.06 2.45 -10.67
N TYR A 113 2.12 1.32 -11.36
CA TYR A 113 3.31 0.49 -11.42
C TYR A 113 4.01 0.68 -12.76
N SER A 114 5.34 0.72 -12.72
CA SER A 114 6.17 0.81 -13.93
C SER A 114 7.53 0.19 -13.67
N ASN A 115 8.24 -0.19 -14.74
CA ASN A 115 9.57 -0.79 -14.68
C ASN A 115 9.67 -2.03 -13.76
N ILE A 116 8.58 -2.79 -13.62
CA ILE A 116 8.59 -4.05 -12.86
C ILE A 116 9.64 -4.98 -13.50
N ASN A 117 10.52 -5.54 -12.68
CA ASN A 117 11.68 -6.34 -13.09
C ASN A 117 12.75 -5.59 -13.92
N ASN A 118 12.65 -4.26 -14.04
CA ASN A 118 13.59 -3.43 -14.80
C ASN A 118 14.06 -2.20 -14.00
N VAL A 119 14.13 -2.32 -12.68
CA VAL A 119 14.62 -1.27 -11.79
C VAL A 119 16.15 -1.19 -11.92
N LYS A 120 16.66 -0.01 -12.29
CA LYS A 120 18.10 0.24 -12.36
C LYS A 120 18.70 0.31 -10.96
N GLU A 121 20.01 0.09 -10.86
CA GLU A 121 20.75 0.28 -9.61
C GLU A 121 20.50 1.68 -9.02
N ILE A 122 20.22 1.73 -7.72
CA ILE A 122 20.08 2.99 -6.99
C ILE A 122 21.48 3.49 -6.64
N ILE A 123 21.92 4.54 -7.33
CA ILE A 123 23.20 5.19 -7.05
C ILE A 123 22.98 6.24 -5.97
N LEU A 124 23.67 6.10 -4.83
CA LEU A 124 23.61 7.10 -3.74
C LEU A 124 24.38 8.36 -4.13
N PRO A 125 23.75 9.56 -4.10
CA PRO A 125 24.48 10.81 -4.24
C PRO A 125 25.51 11.02 -3.14
N LYS A 126 26.60 11.75 -3.42
CA LYS A 126 27.69 11.97 -2.45
C LYS A 126 27.20 12.66 -1.18
N GLU A 127 26.27 13.61 -1.34
CA GLU A 127 25.64 14.35 -0.25
C GLU A 127 24.86 13.48 0.75
N VAL A 128 24.49 12.24 0.38
CA VAL A 128 23.88 11.27 1.31
C VAL A 128 24.92 10.73 2.31
N LEU A 129 26.18 10.58 1.88
CA LEU A 129 27.26 10.09 2.76
C LEU A 129 27.60 11.08 3.87
N GLU A 130 27.36 12.37 3.61
CA GLU A 130 27.61 13.50 4.52
C GLU A 130 26.34 13.89 5.30
N ALA A 131 25.22 13.20 5.07
CA ALA A 131 23.95 13.50 5.71
C ALA A 131 24.04 13.35 7.22
N ARG A 132 23.46 14.32 7.95
CA ARG A 132 23.30 14.24 9.40
C ARG A 132 22.40 13.05 9.77
N ILE A 133 22.69 12.43 10.91
CA ILE A 133 21.83 11.38 11.47
C ILE A 133 20.63 12.05 12.16
N ASN A 134 19.43 11.56 11.92
CA ASN A 134 18.25 11.95 12.68
C ASN A 134 18.33 11.36 14.09
N ASN A 135 18.69 12.18 15.07
CA ASN A 135 18.76 11.75 16.48
C ASN A 135 17.42 11.86 17.22
N GLY A 136 16.33 12.29 16.55
CA GLY A 136 15.03 12.49 17.17
C GLY A 136 14.90 13.80 17.98
N ASP A 137 15.91 14.68 17.92
CA ASP A 137 15.79 16.04 18.44
C ASP A 137 14.78 16.80 17.57
N LYS A 138 13.70 17.26 18.22
CA LYS A 138 12.60 18.01 17.58
C LYS A 138 13.16 19.12 16.68
N ILE A 139 12.75 19.08 15.42
CA ILE A 139 12.80 20.24 14.52
C ILE A 139 11.81 21.29 15.03
#